data_AF-A0A2S2Q5Y5-F1
#
_entry.id   AF-A0A2S2Q5Y5-F1
#
_cell.length_a   1.000
_cell.length_b   1.000
_cell.length_c   1.000
_cell.angle_alpha   90.00
_cell.angle_beta   90.00
_cell.angle_gamma   90.00
#
_symmetry.space_group_name_H-M   'P 1'
#
loop_
_entity.id
_entity.type
_entity.pdbx_description
1 polymer ?
#
loop_
_entity_poly.entity_id
_entity_poly.type
_entity_poly.pdbx_seq_one_letter_code
_entity_poly.pdbx_strand_id
1 'polypeptide(L)'
;MRLAAIRPHIKYGSAIFTKPSIDIISSKMTEIDDIEVITIDLGKCAVTSVYKPPNSPFKFHKPKNFAARNVRIIFGDFNCHSTSWEYNETNNDDHALETWAVSEELSLIHDHKLPPSGKRGYSPDIIFVSEAISIQCFKKMCEPIPSTQHRPIKCDISAAIKPNFVPFKRRFNFRKADWTAFAKELDEKIGCIAPTSDNYDQFVEIVMMF
;
A
#
# COMPACT_ATOMS: atom_id res chain seq x y z
N MET A 1 9.15 9.83 10.48
CA MET A 1 9.71 9.24 9.24
C MET A 1 11.22 9.15 9.41
N ARG A 2 11.91 8.27 8.67
CA ARG A 2 13.37 8.11 8.66
C ARG A 2 13.89 8.35 7.24
N LEU A 3 14.92 9.18 7.07
CA LEU A 3 15.58 9.35 5.78
C LEU A 3 16.31 8.05 5.42
N ALA A 4 16.02 7.50 4.24
CA ALA A 4 16.61 6.27 3.74
C ALA A 4 17.78 6.52 2.78
N ALA A 5 17.62 7.52 1.92
CA ALA A 5 18.61 7.91 0.93
C ALA A 5 18.32 9.33 0.44
N ILE A 6 19.36 10.08 0.06
CA ILE A 6 19.24 11.43 -0.50
C ILE A 6 20.30 11.65 -1.56
N ARG A 7 19.91 12.34 -2.64
CA ARG A 7 20.79 13.01 -3.59
C ARG A 7 20.49 14.51 -3.46
N PRO A 8 21.37 15.30 -2.80
CA PRO A 8 21.19 16.74 -2.72
C PRO A 8 21.56 17.42 -4.04
N HIS A 9 20.77 18.39 -4.48
CA HIS A 9 21.12 19.30 -5.57
C HIS A 9 20.87 20.75 -5.14
N ILE A 10 21.52 21.69 -5.83
CA ILE A 10 21.33 23.13 -5.57
C ILE A 10 19.93 23.59 -6.03
N LYS A 11 19.37 22.97 -7.07
CA LYS A 11 18.09 23.36 -7.68
C LYS A 11 16.93 22.39 -7.44
N TYR A 12 17.24 21.12 -7.23
CA TYR A 12 16.27 20.01 -7.10
C TYR A 12 16.84 18.93 -6.17
N GLY A 13 16.35 17.70 -6.25
CA GLY A 13 16.98 16.57 -5.59
C GLY A 13 15.98 15.49 -5.22
N SER A 14 16.49 14.28 -5.08
CA SER A 14 15.69 13.10 -4.77
C SER A 14 15.97 12.63 -3.35
N ALA A 15 14.91 12.28 -2.62
CA ALA A 15 15.03 11.69 -1.31
C ALA A 15 13.99 10.59 -1.11
N ILE A 16 14.39 9.50 -0.45
CA ILE A 16 13.48 8.43 -0.06
C ILE A 16 13.36 8.43 1.47
N PHE A 17 12.12 8.41 1.95
CA PHE A 17 11.80 8.30 3.37
C PHE A 17 11.05 7.00 3.65
N THR A 18 11.34 6.41 4.81
CA THR A 18 10.68 5.17 5.29
C THR A 18 10.04 5.39 6.66
N LYS A 19 9.14 4.50 7.06
CA LYS A 19 8.72 4.43 8.46
C LYS A 19 9.91 3.94 9.31
N PRO A 20 10.10 4.43 10.54
CA PRO A 20 11.22 4.02 11.39
C PRO A 20 11.30 2.50 11.64
N SER A 21 10.16 1.80 11.61
CA SER A 21 10.06 0.35 11.81
C SER A 21 10.37 -0.50 10.57
N ILE A 22 10.68 0.11 9.43
CA ILE A 22 11.03 -0.61 8.19
C ILE A 22 12.54 -0.63 8.07
N ASP A 23 13.14 -1.82 8.07
CA ASP A 23 14.57 -1.98 7.87
C ASP A 23 14.99 -1.70 6.43
N ILE A 24 16.16 -1.08 6.28
CA ILE A 24 16.79 -0.80 4.99
C ILE A 24 18.06 -1.66 4.93
N ILE A 25 18.07 -2.63 4.03
CA ILE A 25 19.19 -3.56 3.87
C ILE A 25 20.31 -2.91 3.08
N SER A 26 19.95 -2.17 2.02
CA SER A 26 20.92 -1.43 1.23
C SER A 26 20.29 -0.21 0.58
N SER A 27 21.14 0.77 0.30
CA SER A 27 20.83 1.91 -0.57
C SER A 27 21.97 2.06 -1.58
N LYS A 28 21.62 2.21 -2.85
CA LYS A 28 22.57 2.57 -3.92
C LYS A 28 21.91 3.62 -4.82
N MET A 29 22.76 4.43 -5.44
CA MET A 29 22.31 5.39 -6.44
C MET A 29 23.22 5.36 -7.67
N THR A 30 22.68 5.89 -8.76
CA THR A 30 23.42 6.28 -9.96
C THR A 30 22.98 7.67 -10.37
N GLU A 31 23.93 8.44 -10.90
CA GLU A 31 23.70 9.77 -11.46
C GLU A 31 24.54 9.85 -12.73
N ILE A 32 23.88 9.79 -13.88
CA ILE A 32 24.51 9.84 -15.21
C ILE A 32 23.58 10.67 -16.09
N ASP A 33 24.15 11.59 -16.87
CA ASP A 33 23.41 12.54 -17.73
C ASP A 33 22.30 13.28 -16.95
N ASP A 34 22.60 13.69 -15.70
CA ASP A 34 21.69 14.35 -14.74
C ASP A 34 20.43 13.53 -14.35
N ILE A 35 20.35 12.25 -14.75
CA ILE A 35 19.29 11.34 -14.32
C ILE A 35 19.68 10.72 -12.98
N GLU A 36 18.89 11.02 -11.95
CA GLU A 36 19.06 10.49 -10.61
C GLU A 36 18.23 9.22 -10.45
N VAL A 37 18.87 8.11 -10.09
CA VAL A 37 18.18 6.86 -9.75
C VAL A 37 18.65 6.40 -8.38
N ILE A 38 17.75 6.33 -7.42
CA ILE A 38 18.03 5.90 -6.04
C ILE A 38 17.22 4.64 -5.76
N THR A 39 17.87 3.53 -5.44
CA THR A 39 17.19 2.28 -5.05
C THR A 39 17.50 1.93 -3.60
N ILE A 40 16.45 1.65 -2.82
CA ILE A 40 16.55 1.05 -1.50
C ILE A 40 16.00 -0.37 -1.50
N ASP A 41 16.70 -1.27 -0.81
CA ASP A 41 16.26 -2.64 -0.54
C ASP A 41 15.62 -2.72 0.85
N LEU A 42 14.35 -3.16 0.91
CA LEU A 42 13.55 -3.29 2.12
C LEU A 42 13.38 -4.75 2.59
N GLY A 43 14.14 -5.71 2.04
CA GLY A 43 14.02 -7.12 2.40
C GLY A 43 12.90 -7.87 1.70
N LYS A 44 11.77 -7.22 1.45
CA LYS A 44 10.64 -7.83 0.74
C LYS A 44 10.45 -7.29 -0.67
N CYS A 45 10.87 -6.05 -0.89
CA CYS A 45 10.82 -5.37 -2.17
C CYS A 45 11.98 -4.38 -2.28
N ALA A 46 12.29 -3.99 -3.52
CA ALA A 46 13.14 -2.86 -3.81
C ALA A 46 12.27 -1.67 -4.24
N VAL A 47 12.56 -0.49 -3.70
CA VAL A 47 11.88 0.76 -4.07
C VAL A 47 12.90 1.65 -4.77
N THR A 48 12.56 2.12 -5.95
CA THR A 48 13.42 3.00 -6.76
C THR A 48 12.73 4.35 -6.97
N SER A 49 13.43 5.42 -6.65
CA SER A 49 13.07 6.79 -7.03
C SER A 49 13.87 7.18 -8.26
N VAL A 50 13.20 7.75 -9.25
CA VAL A 50 13.79 8.26 -10.48
C VAL A 50 13.49 9.75 -10.60
N TYR A 51 14.49 10.54 -10.93
CA TYR A 51 14.30 11.89 -11.44
C TYR A 51 15.06 12.02 -12.75
N LYS A 52 14.34 12.26 -13.84
CA LYS A 52 14.92 12.58 -15.14
C LYS A 52 14.57 14.03 -15.46
N PRO A 53 15.57 14.93 -15.61
CA PRO A 53 15.31 16.32 -15.94
C PRO A 53 14.57 16.50 -17.27
N PRO A 54 13.81 17.60 -17.45
CA PRO A 54 13.20 17.91 -18.73
C PRO A 54 14.28 18.10 -19.81
N ASN A 55 13.94 17.79 -21.06
CA ASN A 55 14.80 17.93 -22.26
C ASN A 55 16.08 17.06 -22.29
N SER A 56 16.30 16.20 -21.30
CA SER A 56 17.40 15.20 -21.35
C SER A 56 16.90 13.93 -22.06
N PRO A 57 17.71 13.20 -22.83
CA PRO A 57 17.28 11.91 -23.38
C PRO A 57 17.08 10.88 -22.27
N PHE A 58 16.05 10.04 -22.35
CA PHE A 58 15.85 8.97 -21.37
C PHE A 58 16.94 7.89 -21.50
N LYS A 59 17.78 7.74 -20.46
CA LYS A 59 18.77 6.67 -20.33
C LYS A 59 18.79 6.12 -18.91
N PHE A 60 18.20 4.94 -18.72
CA PHE A 60 18.14 4.34 -17.39
C PHE A 60 19.44 3.62 -17.04
N HIS A 61 20.15 4.13 -16.05
CA HIS A 61 21.29 3.44 -15.45
C HIS A 61 20.87 2.78 -14.14
N LYS A 62 21.01 1.45 -14.07
CA LYS A 62 20.58 0.68 -12.90
C LYS A 62 21.56 0.86 -11.73
N PRO A 63 21.10 1.25 -10.53
CA PRO A 63 21.89 1.09 -9.32
C PRO A 63 22.23 -0.38 -9.07
N LYS A 64 23.35 -0.64 -8.38
CA LYS A 64 23.84 -2.02 -8.14
C LYS A 64 22.80 -2.95 -7.47
N ASN A 65 21.89 -2.40 -6.67
CA ASN A 65 20.83 -3.13 -5.97
C ASN A 65 19.46 -3.04 -6.68
N PHE A 66 19.39 -2.56 -7.92
CA PHE A 66 18.13 -2.43 -8.68
C PHE A 66 17.37 -3.76 -8.79
N ALA A 67 18.11 -4.85 -9.03
CA ALA A 67 17.56 -6.20 -9.13
C ALA A 67 17.76 -7.03 -7.85
N ALA A 68 17.94 -6.39 -6.69
CA ALA A 68 18.15 -7.10 -5.42
C ALA A 68 16.92 -7.92 -4.98
N ARG A 69 15.74 -7.63 -5.54
CA ARG A 69 14.46 -8.27 -5.22
C ARG A 69 13.64 -8.51 -6.48
N ASN A 70 12.82 -9.55 -6.46
CA ASN A 70 11.85 -9.85 -7.53
C ASN A 70 10.70 -8.83 -7.54
N VAL A 71 10.32 -8.30 -6.38
CA VAL A 71 9.31 -7.25 -6.26
C VAL A 71 10.00 -5.90 -6.32
N ARG A 72 9.84 -5.20 -7.45
CA ARG A 72 10.38 -3.86 -7.67
C ARG A 72 9.24 -2.87 -7.86
N ILE A 73 9.38 -1.73 -7.21
CA ILE A 73 8.43 -0.63 -7.26
C ILE A 73 9.21 0.63 -7.61
N ILE A 74 8.92 1.24 -8.75
CA ILE A 74 9.64 2.37 -9.30
C ILE A 74 8.67 3.54 -9.37
N PHE A 75 9.07 4.66 -8.77
CA PHE A 75 8.36 5.93 -8.80
C PHE A 75 9.30 6.99 -9.30
N GLY A 76 8.78 8.01 -9.96
CA GLY A 76 9.61 9.13 -10.31
C GLY A 76 8.93 10.16 -11.15
N ASP A 77 9.58 11.32 -11.23
CA ASP A 77 9.33 12.29 -12.28
C ASP A 77 10.23 11.92 -13.46
N PHE A 78 9.62 11.37 -14.50
CA PHE A 78 10.32 10.93 -15.69
C PHE A 78 10.38 12.02 -16.76
N ASN A 79 9.63 13.13 -16.66
CA ASN A 79 9.52 14.14 -17.72
C ASN A 79 9.47 13.52 -19.15
N CYS A 80 8.75 12.41 -19.31
CA CYS A 80 8.52 11.72 -20.58
C CYS A 80 7.05 11.92 -20.98
N HIS A 81 6.81 12.10 -22.29
CA HIS A 81 5.50 12.45 -22.81
C HIS A 81 4.94 11.27 -23.59
N SER A 82 3.84 10.69 -23.08
CA SER A 82 3.17 9.56 -23.71
C SER A 82 1.66 9.72 -23.73
N THR A 83 1.06 9.28 -24.82
CA THR A 83 -0.39 9.02 -24.89
C THR A 83 -0.82 7.93 -23.91
N SER A 84 0.08 7.02 -23.52
CA SER A 84 -0.17 5.97 -22.51
C SER A 84 -0.51 6.51 -21.12
N TRP A 85 -0.17 7.77 -20.81
CA TRP A 85 -0.50 8.44 -19.54
C TRP A 85 -0.81 9.93 -19.70
N GLU A 86 -1.72 10.25 -20.63
CA GLU A 86 -2.43 11.54 -20.71
C GLU A 86 -1.75 12.68 -21.50
N TYR A 87 -0.73 12.42 -22.32
CA TYR A 87 -0.23 13.40 -23.30
C TYR A 87 -0.92 13.25 -24.67
N ASN A 88 -0.95 14.33 -25.44
CA ASN A 88 -1.53 14.32 -26.80
C ASN A 88 -0.65 13.58 -27.82
N GLU A 89 0.65 13.53 -27.57
CA GLU A 89 1.65 12.95 -28.46
C GLU A 89 2.69 12.18 -27.66
N THR A 90 3.22 11.12 -28.26
CA THR A 90 4.31 10.30 -27.72
C THR A 90 5.65 10.78 -28.28
N ASN A 91 6.65 11.02 -27.43
CA ASN A 91 7.99 11.44 -27.87
C ASN A 91 9.00 10.27 -27.90
N ASN A 92 10.20 10.49 -28.46
CA ASN A 92 11.23 9.43 -28.56
C ASN A 92 11.71 8.92 -27.19
N ASP A 93 11.74 9.79 -26.17
CA ASP A 93 12.11 9.40 -24.80
C ASP A 93 11.11 8.40 -24.22
N ASP A 94 9.85 8.53 -24.60
CA ASP A 94 8.79 7.64 -24.17
C ASP A 94 8.94 6.24 -24.76
N HIS A 95 9.20 6.13 -26.06
CA HIS A 95 9.49 4.82 -26.66
C HIS A 95 10.68 4.13 -25.99
N ALA A 96 11.71 4.89 -25.60
CA ALA A 96 12.83 4.35 -24.83
C ALA A 96 12.42 3.91 -23.41
N LEU A 97 11.54 4.67 -22.75
CA LEU A 97 10.99 4.33 -21.43
C LEU A 97 10.10 3.09 -21.46
N GLU A 98 9.18 2.99 -22.42
CA GLU A 98 8.32 1.81 -22.61
C GLU A 98 9.15 0.57 -22.96
N THR A 99 10.12 0.70 -23.87
CA THR A 99 11.04 -0.40 -24.22
C THR A 99 11.84 -0.87 -23.01
N TRP A 100 12.35 0.07 -22.21
CA TRP A 100 13.04 -0.25 -20.96
C TRP A 100 12.11 -0.98 -19.99
N ALA A 101 10.90 -0.47 -19.76
CA ALA A 101 9.94 -1.09 -18.83
C ALA A 101 9.60 -2.53 -19.24
N VAL A 102 9.35 -2.77 -20.52
CA VAL A 102 9.12 -4.12 -21.07
C VAL A 102 10.34 -5.02 -20.87
N SER A 103 11.54 -4.53 -21.15
CA SER A 103 12.78 -5.31 -20.95
C SER A 103 13.05 -5.66 -19.49
N GLU A 104 12.49 -4.87 -18.56
CA GLU A 104 12.59 -5.09 -17.12
C GLU A 104 11.38 -5.83 -16.53
N GLU A 105 10.44 -6.33 -17.34
CA GLU A 105 9.20 -6.98 -16.86
C GLU A 105 8.42 -6.09 -15.87
N LEU A 106 8.30 -4.81 -16.22
CA LEU A 106 7.59 -3.81 -15.45
C LEU A 106 6.27 -3.43 -16.13
N SER A 107 5.21 -3.31 -15.35
CA SER A 107 3.92 -2.78 -15.77
C SER A 107 3.72 -1.35 -15.28
N LEU A 108 3.19 -0.50 -16.15
CA LEU A 108 2.72 0.83 -15.82
C LEU A 108 1.46 0.74 -14.94
N ILE A 109 1.44 1.45 -13.81
CA ILE A 109 0.25 1.60 -12.97
C ILE A 109 -0.35 2.98 -13.23
N HIS A 110 -1.36 3.02 -14.09
CA HIS A 110 -2.04 4.23 -14.53
C HIS A 110 -3.57 4.06 -14.55
N ASP A 111 -4.30 5.15 -14.33
CA ASP A 111 -5.76 5.21 -14.42
C ASP A 111 -6.16 6.57 -15.01
N HIS A 112 -6.69 6.54 -16.22
CA HIS A 112 -7.08 7.73 -17.01
C HIS A 112 -8.23 8.54 -16.37
N LYS A 113 -8.89 8.00 -15.34
CA LYS A 113 -9.94 8.72 -14.60
C LYS A 113 -9.38 9.60 -13.49
N LEU A 114 -8.10 9.45 -13.16
CA LEU A 114 -7.45 10.26 -12.16
C LEU A 114 -7.07 11.62 -12.75
N PRO A 115 -7.05 12.69 -11.94
CA PRO A 115 -6.53 13.96 -12.39
C PRO A 115 -5.01 13.86 -12.63
N PRO A 116 -4.47 14.66 -13.55
CA PRO A 116 -3.05 14.66 -13.86
C PRO A 116 -2.20 15.08 -12.66
N SER A 117 -0.96 14.59 -12.60
CA SER A 117 -0.06 14.94 -11.50
C SER A 117 0.50 16.36 -11.60
N GLY A 118 0.49 16.99 -12.77
CA GLY A 118 0.89 18.37 -12.99
C GLY A 118 -0.30 19.33 -13.14
N LYS A 119 -0.20 20.52 -12.53
CA LYS A 119 -1.25 21.56 -12.57
C LYS A 119 -1.64 22.05 -13.97
N ARG A 120 -0.82 21.84 -15.00
CA ARG A 120 -1.18 22.23 -16.39
C ARG A 120 -1.73 21.08 -17.23
N GLY A 121 -2.19 20.00 -16.58
CA GLY A 121 -2.84 18.90 -17.28
C GLY A 121 -1.89 17.78 -17.74
N TYR A 122 -0.62 17.84 -17.38
CA TYR A 122 0.40 16.85 -17.76
C TYR A 122 0.75 15.94 -16.57
N SER A 123 1.19 14.71 -16.83
CA SER A 123 1.47 13.70 -15.80
C SER A 123 2.90 13.16 -15.92
N PRO A 124 3.92 13.90 -15.43
CA PRO A 124 5.30 13.47 -15.55
C PRO A 124 5.69 12.45 -14.47
N ASP A 125 4.84 12.31 -13.43
CA ASP A 125 5.04 11.38 -12.32
C ASP A 125 4.43 10.01 -12.63
N ILE A 126 5.31 9.01 -12.77
CA ILE A 126 4.96 7.67 -13.25
C ILE A 126 5.25 6.62 -12.17
N ILE A 127 4.46 5.54 -12.19
CA ILE A 127 4.60 4.37 -11.33
C ILE A 127 4.77 3.15 -12.22
N PHE A 128 5.91 2.47 -12.08
CA PHE A 128 6.11 1.13 -12.63
C PHE A 128 6.26 0.13 -11.49
N VAL A 129 5.71 -1.06 -11.68
CA VAL A 129 5.86 -2.16 -10.73
C VAL A 129 6.21 -3.44 -11.48
N SER A 130 6.85 -4.39 -10.82
CA SER A 130 7.04 -5.73 -11.41
C SER A 130 5.70 -6.32 -11.86
N GLU A 131 5.68 -6.87 -13.06
CA GLU A 131 4.47 -7.42 -13.69
C GLU A 131 3.75 -8.42 -12.77
N ALA A 132 4.52 -9.24 -12.04
CA ALA A 132 4.01 -10.20 -11.07
C ALA A 132 3.11 -9.62 -9.96
N ILE A 133 3.20 -8.32 -9.67
CA ILE A 133 2.37 -7.64 -8.65
C ILE A 133 1.45 -6.56 -9.24
N SER A 134 1.43 -6.37 -10.56
CA SER A 134 0.69 -5.28 -11.21
C SER A 134 -0.80 -5.28 -10.87
N ILE A 135 -1.44 -6.46 -10.90
CA ILE A 135 -2.86 -6.65 -10.59
C ILE A 135 -3.24 -6.31 -9.14
N GLN A 136 -2.26 -6.24 -8.24
CA GLN A 136 -2.44 -5.90 -6.83
C GLN A 136 -2.25 -4.40 -6.57
N CYS A 137 -1.76 -3.64 -7.55
CA CYS A 137 -1.32 -2.26 -7.41
C CYS A 137 -2.33 -1.28 -8.01
N PHE A 138 -2.58 -0.18 -7.31
CA PHE A 138 -3.51 0.86 -7.76
C PHE A 138 -2.90 2.25 -7.55
N LYS A 139 -2.94 3.10 -8.59
CA LYS A 139 -2.57 4.51 -8.48
C LYS A 139 -3.67 5.28 -7.77
N LYS A 140 -3.30 6.21 -6.91
CA LYS A 140 -4.19 7.23 -6.33
C LYS A 140 -3.51 8.59 -6.35
N MET A 141 -4.32 9.61 -6.52
CA MET A 141 -3.88 11.00 -6.40
C MET A 141 -4.08 11.46 -4.95
N CYS A 142 -3.05 12.06 -4.37
CA CYS A 142 -3.13 12.65 -3.04
C CYS A 142 -3.62 14.10 -3.11
N GLU A 143 -3.84 14.67 -1.93
CA GLU A 143 -4.16 16.08 -1.80
C GLU A 143 -2.99 16.95 -2.31
N PRO A 144 -3.29 18.08 -3.00
CA PRO A 144 -2.26 19.01 -3.43
C PRO A 144 -1.48 19.54 -2.22
N ILE A 145 -0.17 19.57 -2.34
CA ILE A 145 0.66 20.31 -1.40
C ILE A 145 0.57 21.80 -1.82
N PRO A 146 0.42 22.75 -0.88
CA PRO A 146 0.43 24.17 -1.21
C PRO A 146 1.71 24.57 -1.97
N SER A 147 1.58 25.48 -2.93
CA SER A 147 2.70 26.06 -3.69
C SER A 147 3.55 25.13 -4.56
N THR A 148 3.23 23.83 -4.69
CA THR A 148 3.86 22.96 -5.70
C THR A 148 3.05 22.89 -7.00
N GLN A 149 3.72 22.67 -8.12
CA GLN A 149 3.08 22.38 -9.40
C GLN A 149 2.68 20.90 -9.53
N HIS A 150 3.32 20.01 -8.78
CA HIS A 150 3.05 18.57 -8.78
C HIS A 150 2.07 18.21 -7.68
N ARG A 151 1.23 17.21 -7.96
CA ARG A 151 0.33 16.56 -7.01
C ARG A 151 0.94 15.21 -6.65
N PRO A 152 1.10 14.89 -5.36
CA PRO A 152 1.68 13.62 -4.98
C PRO A 152 0.84 12.44 -5.48
N ILE A 153 1.53 11.39 -5.91
CA ILE A 153 0.92 10.14 -6.34
C ILE A 153 1.22 9.04 -5.31
N LYS A 154 0.31 8.08 -5.21
CA LYS A 154 0.40 6.95 -4.29
C LYS A 154 0.17 5.65 -5.05
N CYS A 155 0.97 4.63 -4.77
CA CYS A 155 0.66 3.25 -5.13
C CYS A 155 0.14 2.52 -3.88
N ASP A 156 -1.12 2.06 -3.93
CA ASP A 156 -1.66 1.13 -2.95
C ASP A 156 -1.44 -0.30 -3.46
N ILE A 157 -0.83 -1.13 -2.63
CA ILE A 157 -0.60 -2.55 -2.91
C ILE A 157 -1.54 -3.36 -2.01
N SER A 158 -2.45 -4.09 -2.62
CA SER A 158 -3.39 -4.96 -1.92
C SER A 158 -2.81 -6.36 -1.73
N ALA A 159 -3.25 -7.07 -0.68
CA ALA A 159 -2.90 -8.48 -0.51
C ALA A 159 -3.55 -9.31 -1.62
N ALA A 160 -2.79 -10.22 -2.25
CA ALA A 160 -3.30 -11.18 -3.23
C ALA A 160 -4.47 -12.00 -2.69
N ILE A 161 -4.43 -12.36 -1.41
CA ILE A 161 -5.49 -13.11 -0.72
C ILE A 161 -6.04 -12.23 0.40
N LYS A 162 -7.33 -11.89 0.29
CA LYS A 162 -8.08 -11.22 1.35
C LYS A 162 -8.96 -12.27 2.03
N PRO A 163 -8.67 -12.70 3.27
CA PRO A 163 -9.56 -13.60 3.97
C PRO A 163 -10.90 -12.90 4.21
N ASN A 164 -12.01 -13.59 3.90
CA ASN A 164 -13.33 -13.10 4.27
C ASN A 164 -13.44 -13.15 5.79
N PHE A 165 -13.46 -11.98 6.44
CA PHE A 165 -13.66 -11.89 7.87
C PHE A 165 -15.14 -12.19 8.17
N VAL A 166 -15.45 -13.44 8.49
CA VAL A 166 -16.78 -13.82 8.97
C VAL A 166 -16.79 -13.57 10.47
N PRO A 167 -17.58 -12.61 10.99
CA PRO A 167 -17.67 -12.40 12.42
C PRO A 167 -18.16 -13.70 13.07
N PHE A 168 -17.42 -14.19 14.07
CA PHE A 168 -17.82 -15.37 14.83
C PHE A 168 -19.13 -15.05 15.58
N LYS A 169 -20.26 -15.43 14.99
CA LYS A 169 -21.56 -15.40 15.66
C LYS A 169 -21.69 -16.70 16.45
N ARG A 170 -21.60 -16.63 17.78
CA ARG A 170 -22.02 -17.75 18.65
C ARG A 170 -23.47 -18.08 18.32
N ARG A 171 -23.73 -19.29 17.84
CA ARG A 171 -25.08 -19.81 17.62
C ARG A 171 -25.33 -20.85 18.69
N PHE A 172 -26.21 -20.56 19.63
CA PHE A 172 -26.68 -21.54 20.59
C PHE A 172 -27.69 -22.45 19.89
N ASN A 173 -27.45 -23.75 19.91
CA ASN A 173 -28.43 -24.73 19.43
C ASN A 173 -29.29 -25.18 20.60
N PHE A 174 -30.36 -24.44 20.86
CA PHE A 174 -31.33 -24.74 21.92
C PHE A 174 -32.01 -26.11 21.76
N ARG A 175 -31.96 -26.76 20.57
CA ARG A 175 -32.45 -28.14 20.40
C ARG A 175 -31.49 -29.20 20.94
N LYS A 176 -30.21 -28.86 21.11
CA LYS A 176 -29.19 -29.74 21.70
C LYS A 176 -28.89 -29.42 23.16
N ALA A 177 -29.57 -28.42 23.73
CA ALA A 177 -29.45 -28.12 25.15
C ALA A 177 -30.10 -29.26 25.96
N ASP A 178 -29.42 -29.69 27.02
CA ASP A 178 -29.98 -30.62 27.98
C ASP A 178 -30.89 -29.86 28.95
N TRP A 179 -32.11 -29.59 28.50
CA TRP A 179 -33.12 -28.88 29.29
C TRP A 179 -33.49 -29.62 30.57
N THR A 180 -33.37 -30.95 30.56
CA THR A 180 -33.67 -31.78 31.73
C THR A 180 -32.62 -31.58 32.81
N ALA A 181 -31.34 -31.60 32.47
CA ALA A 181 -30.26 -31.30 33.42
C ALA A 181 -30.33 -29.86 33.93
N PHE A 182 -30.59 -28.88 33.03
CA PHE A 182 -30.75 -27.47 33.42
C PHE A 182 -31.90 -27.27 34.40
N ALA A 183 -33.10 -27.79 34.08
CA ALA A 183 -34.26 -27.65 34.94
C ALA A 183 -34.01 -28.30 36.31
N LYS A 184 -33.43 -29.50 36.32
CA LYS A 184 -33.08 -30.20 37.55
C LYS A 184 -32.13 -29.40 38.43
N GLU A 185 -31.03 -28.88 37.87
CA GLU A 185 -30.03 -28.13 38.63
C GLU A 185 -30.59 -26.79 39.14
N LEU A 186 -31.42 -26.12 38.33
CA LEU A 186 -32.07 -24.87 38.71
C LEU A 186 -33.07 -25.11 39.85
N ASP A 187 -33.92 -26.15 39.73
CA ASP A 187 -34.91 -26.52 40.75
C ASP A 187 -34.24 -26.94 42.06
N GLU A 188 -33.11 -27.67 42.01
CA GLU A 188 -32.33 -28.02 43.20
C GLU A 188 -31.80 -26.79 43.93
N LYS A 189 -31.33 -25.76 43.21
CA LYS A 189 -30.82 -24.52 43.81
C LYS A 189 -31.94 -23.62 44.33
N ILE A 190 -33.04 -23.48 43.59
CA ILE A 190 -34.20 -22.67 44.01
C ILE A 190 -34.95 -23.35 45.16
N GLY A 191 -35.00 -24.69 45.20
CA GLY A 191 -35.65 -25.44 46.29
C GLY A 191 -35.06 -25.17 47.68
N CYS A 192 -33.85 -24.62 47.76
CA CYS A 192 -33.19 -24.25 49.00
C CYS A 192 -33.54 -22.86 49.54
N ILE A 193 -34.28 -22.03 48.78
CA ILE A 193 -34.67 -20.68 49.23
C ILE A 193 -36.16 -20.63 49.62
N ALA A 194 -36.48 -19.96 50.72
CA ALA A 194 -37.87 -19.78 51.14
C ALA A 194 -38.57 -18.76 50.21
N PRO A 195 -39.83 -19.00 49.79
CA PRO A 195 -40.56 -18.14 48.85
C PRO A 195 -41.10 -16.89 49.55
N THR A 196 -40.19 -16.01 49.96
CA THR A 196 -40.48 -14.75 50.66
C THR A 196 -39.85 -13.59 49.91
N SER A 197 -40.41 -12.39 50.05
CA SER A 197 -39.90 -11.18 49.40
C SER A 197 -38.43 -10.90 49.71
N ASP A 198 -37.98 -11.30 50.90
CA ASP A 198 -36.65 -11.02 51.41
C ASP A 198 -35.56 -11.83 50.68
N ASN A 199 -35.93 -12.92 49.99
CA ASN A 199 -35.02 -13.78 49.24
C ASN A 199 -35.02 -13.51 47.73
N TYR A 200 -35.68 -12.44 47.27
CA TYR A 200 -35.81 -12.14 45.84
C TYR A 200 -34.46 -11.93 45.15
N ASP A 201 -33.54 -11.20 45.79
CA ASP A 201 -32.21 -10.95 45.23
C ASP A 201 -31.42 -12.25 45.05
N GLN A 202 -31.51 -13.15 46.04
CA GLN A 202 -30.87 -14.47 45.99
C GLN A 202 -31.45 -15.36 44.88
N PHE A 203 -32.76 -15.30 44.63
CA PHE A 203 -33.40 -15.97 43.49
C PHE A 203 -32.85 -15.46 42.14
N VAL A 204 -32.74 -14.14 41.98
CA VAL A 204 -32.24 -13.52 40.74
C VAL A 204 -30.79 -13.91 40.49
N GLU A 205 -29.95 -13.92 41.53
CA GLU A 205 -28.56 -14.38 41.41
C GLU A 205 -28.46 -15.83 40.92
N ILE A 206 -29.28 -16.73 41.46
CA ILE A 206 -29.29 -18.15 41.05
C ILE A 206 -29.68 -18.29 39.57
N VAL A 207 -30.68 -17.55 39.10
CA VAL A 207 -31.13 -17.61 37.69
C VAL A 207 -30.09 -17.02 36.74
N MET A 208 -29.35 -15.98 37.14
CA MET A 208 -28.34 -15.34 36.30
C MET A 208 -27.01 -16.10 36.22
N MET A 209 -26.79 -17.12 37.06
CA MET A 209 -25.59 -17.96 37.01
C MET A 209 -25.61 -19.00 35.86
N PHE A 210 -26.69 -19.10 35.10
CA PHE A 210 -26.86 -20.02 33.97
C PHE A 210 -27.08 -19.26 32.64
#